data_AF-A0A192H2I9-F1
#
_entry.id   AF-A0A192H2I9-F1
#
_cell.length_a   1.000
_cell.length_b   1.000
_cell.length_c   1.000
_cell.angle_alpha   90.00
_cell.angle_beta   90.00
_cell.angle_gamma   90.00
#
_symmetry.space_group_name_H-M   'P 1'
#
loop_
_entity.id
_entity.type
_entity.pdbx_description
1 polymer ?
#
loop_
_entity_poly.entity_id
_entity_poly.type
_entity_poly.pdbx_seq_one_letter_code
_entity_poly.pdbx_strand_id
1 'polypeptide(L)' 'MLATKTVSDYDLFQQFKSFLGERQSQISHYPNLTTYVKKERTAFSFPLRRSHMIPSRYNRVIRQLTSEDIHQIEQQLRL' A
#
# COMPACT_ATOMS: atom_id res chain seq x y z
N MET A 1 -3.99 10.62 -28.23
CA MET A 1 -3.18 9.43 -27.88
C MET A 1 -2.86 9.51 -26.39
N LEU A 2 -3.51 8.70 -25.54
CA LEU A 2 -3.15 8.67 -24.11
C LEU A 2 -1.81 7.96 -23.99
N ALA A 3 -0.74 8.73 -23.74
CA ALA A 3 0.54 8.17 -23.37
C ALA A 3 0.35 7.43 -22.04
N THR A 4 0.30 6.10 -22.08
CA THR A 4 0.47 5.26 -20.91
C THR A 4 1.89 5.52 -20.40
N LYS A 5 2.04 6.53 -19.53
CA LYS A 5 3.29 6.79 -18.81
C LYS A 5 3.64 5.50 -18.09
N THR A 6 4.72 4.85 -18.53
CA THR A 6 5.30 3.71 -17.83
C THR A 6 5.76 4.24 -16.47
N VAL A 7 4.96 4.00 -15.42
CA VAL A 7 5.34 4.37 -14.07
C VAL A 7 6.49 3.44 -13.68
N SER A 8 7.66 4.01 -13.38
CA SER A 8 8.80 3.25 -12.90
C SER A 8 8.46 2.56 -11.58
N ASP A 9 9.09 1.43 -11.28
CA ASP A 9 8.89 0.73 -10.01
C ASP A 9 9.23 1.66 -8.81
N TYR A 10 10.19 2.58 -9.00
CA TYR A 10 10.50 3.62 -8.02
C TYR A 10 9.35 4.62 -7.82
N ASP A 11 8.78 5.16 -8.90
CA ASP A 11 7.65 6.09 -8.82
C ASP A 11 6.42 5.42 -8.21
N LEU A 12 6.19 4.16 -8.56
CA LEU A 12 5.09 3.37 -8.02
C LEU A 12 5.25 3.16 -6.51
N PHE A 13 6.48 2.93 -6.05
CA PHE A 13 6.82 2.85 -4.62
C PHE A 13 6.60 4.19 -3.89
N GLN A 14 7.02 5.32 -4.47
CA GLN A 14 6.78 6.64 -3.88
C GLN A 14 5.28 6.97 -3.78
N GLN A 15 4.52 6.64 -4.83
CA GLN A 15 3.06 6.78 -4.82
C GLN A 15 2.42 5.87 -3.78
N PHE A 16 2.95 4.67 -3.57
CA PHE A 16 2.45 3.76 -2.53
C PHE A 16 2.71 4.31 -1.13
N LYS A 17 3.91 4.85 -0.86
CA LYS A 17 4.20 5.51 0.42
C LYS A 17 3.28 6.70 0.70
N SER A 18 3.05 7.53 -0.32
CA SER A 18 2.12 8.67 -0.21
C SER A 18 0.71 8.19 0.11
N PHE A 19 0.24 7.14 -0.58
CA PHE A 19 -1.05 6.51 -0.31
C PHE A 19 -1.16 5.96 1.13
N LEU A 20 -0.09 5.37 1.67
CA LEU A 20 -0.06 4.91 3.06
C LEU A 20 -0.09 6.10 4.04
N GLY A 21 0.62 7.19 3.76
CA GLY A 21 0.60 8.41 4.58
C GLY A 21 -0.78 9.04 4.65
N GLU A 22 -1.49 9.15 3.53
CA GLU A 22 -2.89 9.64 3.49
C GLU A 22 -3.85 8.77 4.31
N ARG A 23 -3.50 7.49 4.50
CA ARG A 23 -4.28 6.50 5.25
C ARG A 23 -3.70 6.17 6.62
N GLN A 24 -2.77 6.98 7.13
CA GLN A 24 -2.15 6.76 8.45
C GLN A 24 -3.19 6.54 9.56
N SER A 25 -4.25 7.35 9.58
CA SER A 25 -5.35 7.17 10.54
C SER A 25 -6.00 5.79 10.43
N GLN A 26 -6.20 5.25 9.23
CA GLN A 26 -6.76 3.91 9.03
C GLN A 26 -5.77 2.82 9.42
N ILE A 27 -4.49 2.99 9.09
CA ILE A 27 -3.43 2.04 9.42
C ILE A 27 -3.24 1.95 10.94
N SER A 28 -3.39 3.06 11.67
CA SER A 28 -3.31 3.10 13.14
C SER A 28 -4.37 2.24 13.85
N HIS A 29 -5.45 1.83 13.16
CA HIS A 29 -6.42 0.88 13.72
C HIS A 29 -5.93 -0.59 13.65
N TYR A 30 -4.79 -0.83 13.01
CA TYR A 30 -4.14 -2.11 12.91
C TYR A 30 -2.91 -2.16 13.82
N PRO A 31 -2.53 -3.34 14.32
CA PRO A 31 -1.38 -3.48 15.21
C PRO A 31 -0.04 -3.18 14.52
N ASN A 32 0.02 -3.26 13.19
CA ASN A 32 1.17 -2.91 12.37
C ASN A 32 0.76 -2.81 10.88
N LEU A 33 1.59 -2.14 10.09
CA LEU A 33 1.45 -2.00 8.63
C LEU A 33 1.49 -3.35 7.93
N THR A 34 2.27 -4.31 8.44
CA THR A 34 2.29 -5.69 7.90
C THR A 34 0.89 -6.32 7.92
N THR A 35 0.16 -6.17 9.03
CA THR A 35 -1.20 -6.70 9.20
C THR A 35 -2.20 -5.96 8.33
N TYR A 36 -2.08 -4.63 8.23
CA TYR A 36 -2.87 -3.82 7.31
C TYR A 36 -2.69 -4.29 5.86
N VAL A 37 -1.44 -4.37 5.38
CA VAL A 37 -1.12 -4.80 4.01
C VAL A 37 -1.59 -6.23 3.76
N LYS A 38 -1.43 -7.16 4.71
CA LYS A 38 -1.93 -8.53 4.58
C LYS A 38 -3.46 -8.60 4.51
N LYS A 39 -4.19 -7.86 5.35
CA LYS A 39 -5.65 -7.87 5.37
C LYS A 39 -6.25 -7.19 4.14
N GLU A 40 -5.75 -6.02 3.78
CA GLU A 40 -6.24 -5.28 2.60
C GLU A 40 -5.80 -5.94 1.28
N ARG A 41 -4.70 -6.69 1.25
CA ARG A 41 -4.33 -7.56 0.13
C ARG A 41 -5.27 -8.77 -0.01
N THR A 42 -5.67 -9.37 1.11
CA THR A 42 -6.56 -10.55 1.10
C THR A 42 -8.02 -10.18 0.83
N ALA A 43 -8.40 -8.91 1.05
CA ALA A 43 -9.73 -8.39 0.71
C ALA A 43 -10.05 -8.41 -0.80
N PHE A 44 -9.11 -8.84 -1.66
CA PHE A 44 -9.29 -9.02 -3.11
C PHE A 44 -10.47 -9.91 -3.52
N SER A 45 -11.04 -10.72 -2.61
CA SER A 45 -12.04 -11.73 -2.97
C SER A 45 -13.51 -11.30 -2.99
N PHE A 46 -13.94 -10.14 -2.48
CA PHE A 46 -15.38 -9.78 -2.55
C PHE A 46 -15.64 -8.26 -2.66
N PRO A 47 -16.42 -7.79 -3.66
CA PRO A 47 -16.61 -6.38 -3.94
C PRO A 47 -17.75 -5.80 -3.08
N LEU A 48 -17.52 -5.67 -1.78
CA LEU A 48 -18.42 -4.91 -0.92
C LEU A 48 -17.77 -3.56 -0.60
N ARG A 49 -17.80 -2.64 -1.56
CA ARG A 49 -17.61 -1.17 -1.42
C ARG A 49 -16.73 -0.71 -0.22
N ARG A 50 -15.51 -1.24 -0.06
CA ARG A 50 -14.59 -0.73 0.97
C ARG A 50 -13.68 0.30 0.35
N SER A 51 -13.93 1.58 0.68
CA SER A 51 -13.05 2.71 0.37
C SER A 51 -11.61 2.51 0.90
N HIS A 52 -11.41 1.54 1.80
CA HIS A 52 -10.16 1.27 2.51
C HIS A 52 -9.22 0.27 1.80
N MET A 53 -9.62 -0.31 0.66
CA MET A 53 -8.77 -1.24 -0.09
C MET A 53 -7.54 -0.58 -0.69
N ILE A 54 -6.43 -1.31 -0.70
CA ILE A 54 -5.22 -0.93 -1.42
C ILE A 54 -5.47 -1.13 -2.94
N PRO A 55 -5.27 -0.10 -3.78
CA PRO A 55 -5.41 -0.22 -5.22
C PRO A 55 -4.54 -1.31 -5.83
N SER A 56 -5.09 -2.07 -6.77
CA SER A 56 -4.40 -3.17 -7.47
C SER A 56 -3.12 -2.74 -8.19
N ARG A 57 -2.98 -1.46 -8.57
CA ARG A 57 -1.75 -0.90 -9.15
C ARG A 57 -0.52 -1.06 -8.24
N TYR A 58 -0.71 -1.12 -6.92
CA TYR A 58 0.38 -1.31 -5.96
C TYR A 58 0.72 -2.77 -5.69
N ASN A 59 -0.01 -3.73 -6.28
CA ASN A 59 0.26 -5.16 -6.08
C ASN A 59 1.69 -5.54 -6.42
N ARG A 60 2.29 -4.91 -7.44
CA ARG A 60 3.67 -5.16 -7.84
C ARG A 60 4.65 -4.73 -6.75
N VAL A 61 4.46 -3.52 -6.19
CA VAL A 61 5.25 -3.01 -5.06
C VAL A 61 5.10 -3.92 -3.85
N ILE A 62 3.86 -4.27 -3.49
CA ILE A 62 3.58 -5.10 -2.30
C ILE A 62 4.16 -6.51 -2.40
N ARG A 63 4.27 -7.06 -3.61
CA ARG A 63 4.94 -8.35 -3.84
C ARG A 63 6.46 -8.27 -3.67
N GLN A 64 7.04 -7.09 -3.88
CA GLN A 64 8.47 -6.84 -3.76
C GLN A 64 8.86 -6.39 -2.34
N LEU A 65 7.92 -5.88 -1.55
CA LEU A 65 8.16 -5.50 -0.16
C LEU A 65 8.58 -6.70 0.68
N THR A 66 9.76 -6.59 1.28
CA THR A 66 10.20 -7.47 2.36
C THR A 66 9.65 -6.99 3.71
N SER A 67 9.73 -7.82 4.74
CA SER A 67 9.37 -7.41 6.11
C SER A 67 10.22 -6.22 6.59
N GLU A 68 11.47 -6.12 6.15
CA GLU A 68 12.38 -5.02 6.49
C GLU A 68 11.94 -3.71 5.81
N ASP A 69 11.56 -3.76 4.53
CA ASP A 69 11.02 -2.59 3.83
C ASP A 69 9.75 -2.07 4.50
N ILE A 70 8.87 -2.97 4.95
CA ILE A 70 7.64 -2.60 5.66
C ILE A 70 7.97 -1.88 6.98
N HIS A 71 8.92 -2.40 7.74
CA HIS A 71 9.37 -1.74 8.97
C HIS A 71 10.01 -0.37 8.70
N GLN A 72 10.79 -0.23 7.64
CA GLN A 72 11.34 1.08 7.25
C GLN A 72 10.23 2.07 6.89
N ILE A 73 9.18 1.61 6.20
CA ILE A 73 8.02 2.45 5.87
C ILE A 73 7.24 2.84 7.13
N GLU A 74 7.03 1.92 8.07
CA GLU A 74 6.42 2.22 9.37
C GLU A 74 7.17 3.33 10.11
N GLN A 75 8.50 3.20 10.22
CA GLN A 75 9.34 4.20 10.87
C GLN A 75 9.28 5.56 10.16
N GLN A 76 9.32 5.58 8.83
CA GLN A 76 9.27 6.81 8.04
C GLN A 76 7.92 7.52 8.14
N LEU A 77 6.83 6.75 8.18
CA LEU A 77 5.48 7.29 8.29
C LEU A 77 5.05 7.51 9.75
N ARG A 78 5.89 7.13 10.73
CA ARG A 78 5.57 7.19 12.17
C ARG A 78 4.26 6.47 12.49
N LEU A 79 4.10 5.29 11.90
CA LEU A 79 2.95 4.39 12.11
C LEU A 79 3.13 3.52 13.35
#